data_AF-A0A8J4GR18-F1
#
_entry.id   AF-A0A8J4GR18-F1
#
_cell.length_a   1.000
_cell.length_b   1.000
_cell.length_c   1.000
_cell.angle_alpha   90.00
_cell.angle_beta   90.00
_cell.angle_gamma   90.00
#
_symmetry.space_group_name_H-M   'P 1'
#
loop_
_entity.id
_entity.type
_entity.pdbx_description
1 polymer ?
#
loop_
_entity_poly.entity_id
_entity_poly.type
_entity_poly.pdbx_seq_one_letter_code
_entity_poly.pdbx_strand_id
1 'polypeptide(L)'
;MERDIAAIAAQLGATQLQNEFMARASARLRGINAVMWSAADNCWHDLLLRESRGTMSSAPAQDTAFLFGNSVSSAESAVYDVELRSGVFASNWVPLWCGCAEPGSALAEAAVMGLQASGLVQPGGLLTSLYHSGEQWDAPNAWPPLVHMIIEAAVESGVTNGTALANQLADNWLHANMVAWQATGHMHEKYNGYVPGGIGRGGEYKPQVGFGWSNGVLMALLERKWKRAARET
;
A
#
# COMPACT_ATOMS: atom_id res chain seq x y z
N MET A 1 9.05 7.84 -4.46
CA MET A 1 10.16 7.96 -5.43
C MET A 1 10.18 9.30 -6.16
N GLU A 2 9.23 9.62 -7.05
CA GLU A 2 9.32 10.87 -7.84
C GLU A 2 9.35 12.13 -6.95
N ARG A 3 8.51 12.18 -5.91
CA ARG A 3 8.53 13.23 -4.88
C ARG A 3 9.86 13.27 -4.10
N ASP A 4 10.47 12.12 -3.82
CA ASP A 4 11.74 12.04 -3.08
C ASP A 4 12.89 12.57 -3.93
N ILE A 5 12.92 12.23 -5.22
CA ILE A 5 13.90 12.78 -6.17
C ILE A 5 13.74 14.29 -6.27
N ALA A 6 12.50 14.80 -6.36
CA ALA A 6 12.24 16.23 -6.36
C ALA A 6 12.72 16.91 -5.06
N ALA A 7 12.49 16.28 -3.90
CA ALA A 7 12.94 16.79 -2.61
C ALA A 7 14.47 16.85 -2.50
N ILE A 8 15.17 15.80 -2.93
CA ILE A 8 16.65 15.78 -2.99
C ILE A 8 17.15 16.84 -3.97
N ALA A 9 16.56 16.95 -5.15
CA ALA A 9 16.92 17.96 -6.14
C ALA A 9 16.78 19.39 -5.57
N ALA A 10 15.72 19.65 -4.81
CA ALA A 10 15.52 20.92 -4.13
C ALA A 10 16.64 21.22 -3.11
N GLN A 11 17.02 20.23 -2.30
CA GLN A 11 18.12 20.37 -1.33
C GLN A 11 19.48 20.63 -1.99
N LEU A 12 19.69 20.09 -3.20
CA LEU A 12 20.93 20.28 -3.97
C LEU A 12 20.90 21.52 -4.88
N GLY A 13 19.83 22.32 -4.86
CA GLY A 13 19.69 23.51 -5.71
C GLY A 13 19.43 23.19 -7.20
N ALA A 14 19.05 21.96 -7.54
CA ALA A 14 18.77 21.51 -8.89
C ALA A 14 17.30 21.79 -9.30
N THR A 15 16.93 23.08 -9.40
CA THR A 15 15.54 23.53 -9.62
C THR A 15 14.86 22.93 -10.85
N GLN A 16 15.58 22.78 -11.96
CA GLN A 16 15.00 22.18 -13.17
C GLN A 16 14.58 20.72 -12.94
N LEU A 17 15.45 19.94 -12.28
CA LEU A 17 15.19 18.53 -11.96
C LEU A 17 14.04 18.40 -10.96
N GLN A 18 14.01 19.28 -9.95
CA GLN A 18 12.89 19.37 -9.00
C GLN A 18 11.56 19.57 -9.74
N ASN A 19 11.48 20.58 -10.61
CA ASN A 19 10.24 20.90 -11.33
C ASN A 19 9.80 19.74 -12.23
N GLU A 20 10.74 19.09 -12.92
CA GLU A 20 10.45 17.93 -13.77
C GLU A 20 9.86 16.77 -12.97
N PHE A 21 10.49 16.39 -11.85
CA PHE A 21 10.02 15.27 -11.04
C PHE A 21 8.72 15.59 -10.29
N MET A 22 8.48 16.85 -9.91
CA MET A 22 7.17 17.29 -9.40
C MET A 22 6.08 17.19 -10.45
N ALA A 23 6.36 17.52 -11.71
CA ALA A 23 5.41 17.35 -12.81
C ALA A 23 5.09 15.88 -13.06
N ARG A 24 6.12 15.00 -13.05
CA ARG A 24 5.96 13.54 -13.17
C ARG A 24 5.12 12.96 -12.03
N ALA A 25 5.45 13.31 -10.78
CA ALA A 25 4.70 12.89 -9.61
C ALA A 25 3.22 13.32 -9.68
N SER A 26 2.97 14.56 -10.11
CA SER A 26 1.61 15.09 -10.26
C SER A 26 0.84 14.35 -11.36
N ALA A 27 1.46 14.04 -12.49
CA ALA A 27 0.85 13.26 -13.55
C ALA A 27 0.54 11.82 -13.11
N ARG A 28 1.47 11.17 -12.40
CA ARG A 28 1.30 9.81 -11.89
C ARG A 28 0.19 9.72 -10.85
N LEU A 29 0.13 10.67 -9.91
CA LEU A 29 -0.94 10.74 -8.91
C LEU A 29 -2.31 10.84 -9.59
N ARG A 30 -2.46 11.76 -10.56
CA ARG A 30 -3.71 11.90 -11.32
C ARG A 30 -4.06 10.60 -12.06
N GLY A 31 -3.07 9.95 -12.68
CA GLY A 31 -3.26 8.67 -13.36
C GLY A 31 -3.76 7.57 -12.42
N ILE A 32 -3.07 7.35 -11.30
CA ILE A 32 -3.44 6.34 -10.29
C ILE A 32 -4.88 6.55 -9.80
N ASN A 33 -5.24 7.78 -9.43
CA ASN A 33 -6.59 8.06 -8.94
C ASN A 33 -7.66 7.99 -10.02
N ALA A 34 -7.31 8.28 -11.28
CA ALA A 34 -8.27 8.21 -12.39
C ALA A 34 -8.60 6.76 -12.80
N VAL A 35 -7.63 5.85 -12.73
CA VAL A 35 -7.79 4.51 -13.32
C VAL A 35 -7.75 3.37 -12.31
N MET A 36 -7.25 3.59 -11.09
CA MET A 36 -7.12 2.52 -10.08
C MET A 36 -8.10 2.68 -8.91
N TRP A 37 -8.62 3.88 -8.63
CA TRP A 37 -9.52 4.11 -7.51
C TRP A 37 -10.93 3.55 -7.75
N SER A 38 -11.44 2.76 -6.82
CA SER A 38 -12.85 2.33 -6.75
C SER A 38 -13.56 3.09 -5.63
N ALA A 39 -14.51 3.96 -5.99
CA ALA A 39 -15.37 4.63 -5.02
C ALA A 39 -16.37 3.68 -4.34
N ALA A 40 -16.68 2.53 -4.96
CA ALA A 40 -17.55 1.52 -4.37
C ALA A 40 -16.84 0.77 -3.25
N ASP A 41 -15.55 0.47 -3.43
CA ASP A 41 -14.76 -0.32 -2.50
C ASP A 41 -13.89 0.54 -1.56
N ASN A 42 -13.83 1.84 -1.81
CA ASN A 42 -13.02 2.82 -1.08
C ASN A 42 -11.53 2.43 -1.02
N CYS A 43 -10.99 1.93 -2.12
CA CYS A 43 -9.59 1.57 -2.24
C CYS A 43 -9.10 1.61 -3.69
N TRP A 44 -7.81 1.36 -3.90
CA TRP A 44 -7.22 1.25 -5.23
C TRP A 44 -7.08 -0.21 -5.64
N HIS A 45 -7.41 -0.55 -6.88
CA HIS A 45 -7.26 -1.89 -7.44
C HIS A 45 -6.17 -1.95 -8.51
N ASP A 46 -5.59 -3.13 -8.68
CA ASP A 46 -4.67 -3.36 -9.79
C ASP A 46 -5.42 -3.19 -11.12
N LEU A 47 -4.79 -2.48 -12.05
CA LEU A 47 -5.32 -2.29 -13.40
C LEU A 47 -4.93 -3.49 -14.27
N LEU A 48 -5.92 -4.26 -14.72
CA LEU A 48 -5.72 -5.36 -15.65
C LEU A 48 -5.85 -4.84 -17.08
N LEU A 49 -4.75 -4.95 -17.84
CA LEU A 49 -4.73 -4.66 -19.26
C LEU A 49 -4.90 -5.98 -20.03
N ARG A 50 -5.97 -6.08 -20.82
CA ARG A 50 -6.21 -7.21 -21.73
C ARG A 50 -6.14 -6.71 -23.16
N GLU A 51 -5.38 -7.39 -23.99
CA GLU A 51 -5.33 -7.05 -25.41
C GLU A 51 -6.73 -7.24 -26.01
N SER A 52 -7.29 -6.18 -26.60
CA SER A 52 -8.62 -6.22 -27.17
C SER A 52 -8.59 -7.15 -28.39
N ARG A 53 -9.36 -8.23 -28.37
CA ARG A 53 -9.49 -9.18 -29.50
C ARG A 53 -10.36 -8.63 -30.63
N GLY A 54 -10.41 -7.30 -30.80
CA GLY A 54 -11.15 -6.63 -31.85
C GLY A 54 -10.35 -6.58 -33.14
N THR A 55 -10.84 -7.24 -34.18
CA THR A 55 -10.47 -6.95 -35.58
C THR A 55 -10.45 -5.43 -35.77
N MET A 56 -9.38 -4.89 -36.36
CA MET A 56 -9.30 -3.48 -36.75
C MET A 56 -10.54 -3.08 -37.57
N SER A 57 -11.57 -2.58 -36.90
CA SER A 57 -12.62 -1.80 -37.52
C SER A 57 -12.16 -0.36 -37.43
N SER A 58 -11.93 0.22 -38.59
CA SER A 58 -11.56 1.62 -38.79
C SER A 58 -12.62 2.55 -38.19
N ALA A 59 -12.56 2.80 -36.89
CA ALA A 59 -13.24 3.91 -36.26
C ALA A 59 -12.33 5.15 -36.37
N PRO A 60 -12.86 6.31 -36.77
CA PRO A 60 -12.05 7.51 -36.93
C PRO A 60 -11.50 7.93 -35.57
N ALA A 61 -10.19 8.21 -35.53
CA ALA A 61 -9.49 8.65 -34.34
C ALA A 61 -10.15 9.91 -33.77
N GLN A 62 -10.92 9.75 -32.69
CA GLN A 62 -11.33 10.87 -31.84
C GLN A 62 -10.39 10.91 -30.64
N ASP A 63 -9.73 12.06 -30.51
CA ASP A 63 -8.79 12.53 -29.49
C ASP A 63 -8.67 11.69 -28.20
N THR A 64 -7.68 10.80 -28.17
CA THR A 64 -7.15 10.18 -26.94
C THR A 64 -6.09 11.06 -26.25
N ALA A 65 -5.89 12.29 -26.74
CA ALA A 65 -4.88 13.24 -26.26
C ALA A 65 -5.07 13.67 -24.78
N PHE A 66 -6.24 13.42 -24.18
CA PHE A 66 -6.53 13.81 -22.81
C PHE A 66 -5.84 12.92 -21.74
N LEU A 67 -5.54 11.66 -22.05
CA LEU A 67 -5.00 10.70 -21.07
C LEU A 67 -3.47 10.60 -21.07
N PHE A 68 -2.84 10.79 -22.23
CA PHE A 68 -1.40 10.62 -22.39
C PHE A 68 -0.87 11.86 -23.09
N GLY A 69 -0.37 12.82 -22.31
CA GLY A 69 0.13 14.13 -22.78
C GLY A 69 1.39 14.09 -23.66
N ASN A 70 1.61 13.02 -24.42
CA ASN A 70 2.68 12.90 -25.42
C ASN A 70 2.10 12.36 -26.72
N SER A 71 2.47 12.98 -27.84
CA SER A 71 2.24 12.42 -29.18
C SER A 71 2.99 11.07 -29.27
N VAL A 72 2.25 9.97 -29.19
CA VAL A 72 2.81 8.63 -29.39
C VAL A 72 3.17 8.50 -30.88
N SER A 73 4.46 8.38 -31.18
CA SER A 73 4.93 8.03 -32.51
C SER A 73 4.42 6.64 -32.87
N SER A 74 3.98 6.48 -34.12
CA SER A 74 3.32 5.36 -34.80
C SER A 74 3.90 3.93 -34.64
N ALA A 75 4.20 3.49 -33.44
CA ALA A 75 4.39 2.08 -33.11
C ALA A 75 3.04 1.55 -32.60
N GLU A 76 2.43 0.65 -33.38
CA GLU A 76 1.22 -0.14 -33.11
C GLU A 76 0.48 0.21 -31.81
N SER A 77 -0.52 1.10 -31.93
CA SER A 77 -1.47 1.38 -30.86
C SER A 77 -2.32 0.13 -30.62
N ALA A 78 -1.83 -0.79 -29.78
CA ALA A 78 -2.65 -1.89 -29.27
C ALA A 78 -3.76 -1.28 -28.39
N VAL A 79 -5.02 -1.54 -28.76
CA VAL A 79 -6.18 -1.18 -27.94
C VAL A 79 -6.29 -2.23 -26.84
N TYR A 80 -6.26 -1.80 -25.59
CA TYR A 80 -6.43 -2.68 -24.43
C TYR A 80 -7.81 -2.46 -23.82
N ASP A 81 -8.48 -3.56 -23.51
CA ASP A 81 -9.59 -3.57 -22.57
C ASP A 81 -9.01 -3.42 -21.16
N VAL A 82 -9.65 -2.58 -20.35
CA VAL A 82 -9.17 -2.21 -19.02
C VAL A 82 -10.20 -2.63 -17.98
N GLU A 83 -9.77 -3.40 -16.98
CA GLU A 83 -10.60 -3.88 -15.89
C GLU A 83 -9.88 -3.68 -14.55
N LEU A 84 -10.61 -3.31 -13.50
CA LEU A 84 -10.07 -3.32 -12.14
C LEU A 84 -10.11 -4.74 -11.56
N ARG A 85 -8.98 -5.19 -11.02
CA ARG A 85 -8.91 -6.48 -10.33
C ARG A 85 -9.78 -6.47 -9.08
N SER A 86 -10.78 -7.34 -9.05
CA SER A 86 -11.60 -7.57 -7.86
C SER A 86 -10.81 -8.26 -6.74
N GLY A 87 -11.31 -8.09 -5.51
CA GLY A 87 -10.72 -8.69 -4.31
C GLY A 87 -10.07 -7.67 -3.39
N VAL A 88 -9.73 -8.14 -2.19
CA VAL A 88 -9.22 -7.31 -1.09
C VAL A 88 -7.81 -7.76 -0.74
N PHE A 89 -6.85 -6.86 -0.96
CA PHE A 89 -5.43 -7.03 -0.73
C PHE A 89 -4.90 -5.83 0.06
N ALA A 90 -3.95 -6.05 0.96
CA ALA A 90 -3.29 -4.95 1.67
C ALA A 90 -2.65 -3.94 0.72
N SER A 91 -2.18 -4.40 -0.45
CA SER A 91 -1.64 -3.54 -1.51
C SER A 91 -2.66 -2.53 -2.05
N ASN A 92 -3.97 -2.76 -1.90
CA ASN A 92 -5.01 -1.83 -2.33
C ASN A 92 -4.95 -0.49 -1.58
N TRP A 93 -4.30 -0.44 -0.42
CA TRP A 93 -4.11 0.79 0.37
C TRP A 93 -2.67 1.32 0.35
N VAL A 94 -1.74 0.66 -0.33
CA VAL A 94 -0.36 1.19 -0.51
C VAL A 94 -0.34 2.54 -1.26
N PRO A 95 -1.25 2.85 -2.20
CA PRO A 95 -1.32 4.20 -2.77
C PRO A 95 -1.57 5.31 -1.73
N LEU A 96 -2.27 5.01 -0.62
CA LEU A 96 -2.43 5.98 0.48
C LEU A 96 -1.06 6.29 1.11
N TRP A 97 -0.23 5.27 1.36
CA TRP A 97 1.16 5.43 1.82
C TRP A 97 2.02 6.23 0.83
N CYS A 98 1.81 6.02 -0.48
CA CYS A 98 2.51 6.77 -1.52
C CYS A 98 2.05 8.24 -1.66
N GLY A 99 1.07 8.68 -0.86
CA GLY A 99 0.53 10.03 -0.91
C GLY A 99 -0.39 10.29 -2.10
N CYS A 100 -1.14 9.28 -2.57
CA CYS A 100 -2.15 9.45 -3.61
C CYS A 100 -3.41 10.19 -3.12
N ALA A 101 -3.58 10.36 -1.81
CA ALA A 101 -4.61 11.20 -1.22
C ALA A 101 -3.96 12.29 -0.36
N GLU A 102 -4.45 13.53 -0.49
CA GLU A 102 -4.00 14.63 0.36
C GLU A 102 -4.46 14.39 1.81
N PRO A 103 -3.61 14.70 2.83
CA PRO A 103 -4.00 14.55 4.22
C PRO A 103 -5.28 15.32 4.56
N GLY A 104 -6.23 14.67 5.25
CA GLY A 104 -7.52 15.24 5.64
C GLY A 104 -8.53 15.40 4.49
N SER A 105 -8.20 14.96 3.28
CA SER A 105 -9.14 14.99 2.14
C SER A 105 -10.23 13.92 2.27
N ALA A 106 -11.35 14.13 1.57
CA ALA A 106 -12.41 13.13 1.47
C ALA A 106 -11.94 11.78 0.89
N LEU A 107 -10.93 11.82 0.00
CA LEU A 107 -10.31 10.61 -0.55
C LEU A 107 -9.53 9.84 0.53
N ALA A 108 -8.77 10.55 1.38
CA ALA A 108 -8.06 9.95 2.50
C ALA A 108 -9.03 9.35 3.52
N GLU A 109 -10.13 10.07 3.81
CA GLU A 109 -11.20 9.58 4.70
C GLU A 109 -11.86 8.32 4.15
N ALA A 110 -12.24 8.34 2.86
CA ALA A 110 -12.77 7.16 2.17
C ALA A 110 -11.80 5.98 2.26
N ALA A 111 -10.53 6.18 1.91
CA ALA A 111 -9.52 5.12 1.95
C ALA A 111 -9.37 4.52 3.36
N VAL A 112 -9.33 5.35 4.41
CA VAL A 112 -9.27 4.88 5.80
C VAL A 112 -10.51 4.08 6.16
N MET A 113 -11.72 4.55 5.81
CA MET A 113 -12.96 3.81 6.05
C MET A 113 -12.97 2.46 5.32
N GLY A 114 -12.54 2.43 4.06
CA GLY A 114 -12.40 1.20 3.28
C GLY A 114 -11.45 0.21 3.96
N LEU A 115 -10.30 0.68 4.44
CA LEU A 115 -9.33 -0.17 5.14
C LEU A 115 -9.91 -0.75 6.43
N GLN A 116 -10.63 0.05 7.21
CA GLN A 116 -11.30 -0.41 8.44
C GLN A 116 -12.36 -1.49 8.13
N ALA A 117 -13.11 -1.33 7.04
CA ALA A 117 -14.14 -2.27 6.61
C ALA A 117 -13.60 -3.51 5.86
N SER A 118 -12.33 -3.49 5.43
CA SER A 118 -11.74 -4.49 4.54
C SER A 118 -11.67 -5.91 5.11
N GLY A 119 -11.72 -6.08 6.43
CA GLY A 119 -11.44 -7.36 7.09
C GLY A 119 -9.97 -7.76 7.13
N LEU A 120 -9.04 -6.94 6.61
CA LEU A 120 -7.59 -7.21 6.66
C LEU A 120 -6.99 -6.97 8.04
N VAL A 121 -7.56 -6.03 8.80
CA VAL A 121 -7.11 -5.63 10.14
C VAL A 121 -7.55 -6.70 11.14
N GLN A 122 -6.58 -7.42 11.70
CA GLN A 122 -6.82 -8.58 12.55
C GLN A 122 -6.00 -8.51 13.86
N PRO A 123 -6.33 -9.32 14.88
CA PRO A 123 -5.64 -9.27 16.17
C PRO A 123 -4.14 -9.57 16.10
N GLY A 124 -3.70 -10.41 15.16
CA GLY A 124 -2.30 -10.77 14.93
C GLY A 124 -1.56 -9.85 13.94
N GLY A 125 -2.23 -8.85 13.35
CA GLY A 125 -1.62 -7.92 12.41
C GLY A 125 -2.53 -7.55 11.24
N LEU A 126 -1.93 -7.34 10.06
CA LEU A 126 -2.63 -7.04 8.82
C LEU A 126 -2.46 -8.21 7.85
N LEU A 127 -3.58 -8.83 7.43
CA LEU A 127 -3.56 -9.88 6.42
C LEU A 127 -3.06 -9.34 5.08
N THR A 128 -2.38 -10.19 4.30
CA THR A 128 -1.96 -9.83 2.94
C THR A 128 -3.14 -9.71 1.99
N SER A 129 -4.10 -10.62 2.13
CA SER A 129 -5.36 -10.68 1.39
C SER A 129 -6.41 -11.43 2.22
N LEU A 130 -7.64 -11.53 1.72
CA LEU A 130 -8.67 -12.40 2.30
C LEU A 130 -8.70 -13.82 1.70
N TYR A 131 -7.79 -14.14 0.77
CA TYR A 131 -7.77 -15.42 0.08
C TYR A 131 -6.98 -16.46 0.86
N HIS A 132 -7.47 -17.69 0.92
CA HIS A 132 -6.79 -18.84 1.53
C HIS A 132 -6.23 -19.77 0.45
N SER A 133 -5.29 -19.27 -0.35
CA SER A 133 -4.71 -20.04 -1.47
C SER A 133 -3.70 -21.10 -1.03
N GLY A 134 -3.08 -20.93 0.14
CA GLY A 134 -1.92 -21.72 0.59
C GLY A 134 -0.57 -21.08 0.20
N GLU A 135 -0.59 -20.02 -0.60
CA GLU A 135 0.59 -19.23 -0.96
C GLU A 135 1.04 -18.32 0.18
N GLN A 136 2.30 -17.85 0.11
CA GLN A 136 2.87 -17.06 1.22
C GLN A 136 2.27 -15.65 1.34
N TRP A 137 1.82 -15.08 0.21
CA TRP A 137 1.31 -13.71 0.12
C TRP A 137 -0.22 -13.67 0.11
N ASP A 138 -0.84 -14.51 0.93
CA ASP A 138 -2.29 -14.62 1.10
C ASP A 138 -2.62 -14.96 2.56
N ALA A 139 -3.91 -14.94 2.94
CA ALA A 139 -4.32 -15.32 4.29
C ALA A 139 -3.87 -16.78 4.60
N PRO A 140 -3.37 -17.04 5.83
CA PRO A 140 -3.46 -16.19 7.02
C PRO A 140 -2.24 -15.26 7.24
N ASN A 141 -1.35 -15.10 6.26
CA ASN A 141 -0.07 -14.45 6.52
C ASN A 141 -0.18 -12.92 6.59
N ALA A 142 0.49 -12.38 7.60
CA ALA A 142 0.77 -10.97 7.79
C ALA A 142 2.26 -10.71 7.64
N TRP A 143 2.62 -9.75 6.79
CA TRP A 143 4.02 -9.40 6.53
C TRP A 143 4.37 -8.05 7.15
N PRO A 144 5.49 -7.98 7.90
CA PRO A 144 5.99 -6.74 8.52
C PRO A 144 5.99 -5.51 7.58
N PRO A 145 6.48 -5.57 6.32
CA PRO A 145 6.49 -4.40 5.44
C PRO A 145 5.09 -3.85 5.12
N LEU A 146 4.09 -4.73 4.89
CA LEU A 146 2.71 -4.30 4.64
C LEU A 146 2.10 -3.67 5.88
N VAL A 147 2.32 -4.26 7.06
CA VAL A 147 1.88 -3.69 8.33
C VAL A 147 2.45 -2.29 8.52
N HIS A 148 3.74 -2.11 8.29
CA HIS A 148 4.41 -0.82 8.44
C HIS A 148 3.87 0.23 7.47
N MET A 149 3.80 -0.08 6.16
CA MET A 149 3.29 0.86 5.16
C MET A 149 1.86 1.31 5.49
N ILE A 150 1.00 0.40 5.93
CA ILE A 150 -0.39 0.71 6.26
C ILE A 150 -0.54 1.51 7.56
N ILE A 151 0.29 1.24 8.58
CA ILE A 151 0.32 2.07 9.79
C ILE A 151 0.72 3.51 9.44
N GLU A 152 1.79 3.69 8.65
CA GLU A 152 2.24 5.02 8.24
C GLU A 152 1.20 5.71 7.35
N ALA A 153 0.60 5.00 6.38
CA ALA A 153 -0.47 5.53 5.53
C ALA A 153 -1.66 6.06 6.35
N ALA A 154 -2.11 5.28 7.34
CA ALA A 154 -3.25 5.65 8.17
C ALA A 154 -2.96 6.89 9.04
N VAL A 155 -1.69 7.12 9.39
CA VAL A 155 -1.26 8.28 10.18
C VAL A 155 -1.11 9.51 9.31
N GLU A 156 -0.40 9.37 8.20
CA GLU A 156 -0.15 10.43 7.24
C GLU A 156 -1.43 10.84 6.50
N SER A 157 -2.47 10.00 6.52
CA SER A 157 -3.81 10.35 6.02
C SER A 157 -4.40 11.60 6.66
N GLY A 158 -3.94 12.02 7.85
CA GLY A 158 -4.47 13.18 8.57
C GLY A 158 -5.90 13.01 9.09
N VAL A 159 -6.48 11.81 9.00
CA VAL A 159 -7.83 11.49 9.46
C VAL A 159 -7.79 10.97 10.89
N THR A 160 -8.68 11.46 11.77
CA THR A 160 -8.76 11.04 13.17
C THR A 160 -8.92 9.53 13.32
N ASN A 161 -9.84 8.94 12.55
CA ASN A 161 -10.05 7.48 12.52
C ASN A 161 -8.82 6.73 11.96
N GLY A 162 -8.05 7.36 11.07
CA GLY A 162 -6.80 6.80 10.55
C GLY A 162 -5.75 6.71 11.65
N THR A 163 -5.60 7.76 12.45
CA THR A 163 -4.70 7.74 13.61
C THR A 163 -5.10 6.68 14.64
N ALA A 164 -6.41 6.54 14.92
CA ALA A 164 -6.92 5.50 15.82
C ALA A 164 -6.61 4.09 15.28
N LEU A 165 -6.88 3.85 13.99
CA LEU A 165 -6.58 2.58 13.33
C LEU A 165 -5.08 2.24 13.37
N ALA A 166 -4.23 3.22 13.08
CA ALA A 166 -2.79 3.02 13.09
C ALA A 166 -2.27 2.61 14.48
N ASN A 167 -2.80 3.22 15.53
CA ASN A 167 -2.46 2.85 16.91
C ASN A 167 -2.92 1.43 17.22
N GLN A 168 -4.15 1.06 16.85
CA GLN A 168 -4.66 -0.30 17.02
C GLN A 168 -3.78 -1.34 16.31
N LEU A 169 -3.42 -1.09 15.04
CA LEU A 169 -2.55 -1.98 14.28
C LEU A 169 -1.15 -2.08 14.90
N ALA A 170 -0.57 -0.97 15.34
CA ALA A 170 0.73 -0.97 16.02
C ALA A 170 0.68 -1.75 17.34
N ASP A 171 -0.38 -1.60 18.13
CA ASP A 171 -0.58 -2.33 19.39
C ASP A 171 -0.71 -3.84 19.14
N ASN A 172 -1.59 -4.23 18.20
CA ASN A 172 -1.77 -5.61 17.79
C ASN A 172 -0.46 -6.23 17.32
N TRP A 173 0.27 -5.53 16.46
CA TRP A 173 1.52 -6.02 15.90
C TRP A 173 2.60 -6.20 16.98
N LEU A 174 2.84 -5.19 17.82
CA LEU A 174 3.82 -5.29 18.91
C LEU A 174 3.48 -6.43 19.87
N HIS A 175 2.20 -6.59 20.22
CA HIS A 175 1.74 -7.69 21.06
C HIS A 175 1.96 -9.05 20.40
N ALA A 176 1.58 -9.20 19.13
CA ALA A 176 1.77 -10.45 18.38
C ALA A 176 3.25 -10.84 18.29
N ASN A 177 4.13 -9.88 18.03
CA ASN A 177 5.58 -10.11 17.98
C ASN A 177 6.13 -10.52 19.34
N MET A 178 5.70 -9.86 20.42
CA MET A 178 6.13 -10.20 21.79
C MET A 178 5.71 -11.62 22.17
N VAL A 179 4.46 -12.01 21.91
CA VAL A 179 3.95 -13.36 22.21
C VAL A 179 4.72 -14.43 21.43
N ALA A 180 4.96 -14.22 20.13
CA ALA A 180 5.76 -15.13 19.32
C ALA A 180 7.19 -15.25 19.85
N TRP A 181 7.82 -14.12 20.15
CA TRP A 181 9.19 -14.09 20.67
C TRP A 181 9.30 -14.78 22.03
N GLN A 182 8.34 -14.58 22.94
CA GLN A 182 8.31 -15.28 24.23
C GLN A 182 8.16 -16.80 24.05
N ALA A 183 7.35 -17.23 23.07
CA ALA A 183 7.10 -18.65 22.83
C ALA A 183 8.27 -19.35 22.12
N THR A 184 8.97 -18.67 21.20
CA THR A 184 9.97 -19.31 20.34
C THR A 184 11.39 -18.82 20.53
N GLY A 185 11.61 -17.71 21.23
CA GLY A 185 12.90 -17.02 21.35
C GLY A 185 13.35 -16.27 20.10
N HIS A 186 12.48 -16.10 19.09
CA HIS A 186 12.85 -15.59 17.77
C HIS A 186 11.82 -14.62 17.19
N MET A 187 12.30 -13.69 16.37
CA MET A 187 11.48 -12.94 15.42
C MET A 187 11.32 -13.77 14.15
N HIS A 188 10.16 -13.70 13.48
CA HIS A 188 9.84 -14.53 12.32
C HIS A 188 9.73 -13.68 11.06
N GLU A 189 9.96 -14.28 9.90
CA GLU A 189 9.79 -13.63 8.59
C GLU A 189 8.37 -13.07 8.39
N LYS A 190 7.36 -13.85 8.79
CA LYS A 190 5.93 -13.57 8.64
C LYS A 190 5.13 -14.18 9.78
N TYR A 191 3.98 -13.60 10.07
CA TYR A 191 3.12 -13.94 11.20
C TYR A 191 1.75 -14.40 10.72
N ASN A 192 0.99 -15.07 11.59
CA ASN A 192 -0.42 -15.34 11.35
C ASN A 192 -1.24 -14.13 11.77
N GLY A 193 -1.91 -13.47 10.83
CA GLY A 193 -2.68 -12.26 11.10
C GLY A 193 -3.89 -12.49 12.01
N TYR A 194 -4.46 -13.70 12.08
CA TYR A 194 -5.63 -13.97 12.92
C TYR A 194 -5.29 -14.22 14.39
N VAL A 195 -4.09 -14.72 14.68
CA VAL A 195 -3.72 -15.21 16.01
C VAL A 195 -2.48 -14.47 16.51
N PRO A 196 -2.58 -13.66 17.58
CA PRO A 196 -1.42 -13.04 18.20
C PRO A 196 -0.37 -14.09 18.59
N GLY A 197 0.88 -13.89 18.19
CA GLY A 197 1.97 -14.85 18.41
C GLY A 197 2.00 -16.02 17.43
N GLY A 198 0.99 -16.15 16.55
CA GLY A 198 0.97 -17.16 15.52
C GLY A 198 2.04 -16.90 14.46
N ILE A 199 2.71 -17.97 14.03
CA ILE A 199 3.76 -17.91 13.01
C ILE A 199 3.13 -18.13 11.63
N GLY A 200 3.51 -17.31 10.65
CA GLY A 200 3.07 -17.46 9.27
C GLY A 200 3.61 -18.74 8.63
N ARG A 201 2.87 -19.30 7.67
CA ARG A 201 3.17 -20.59 7.03
C ARG A 201 2.89 -20.53 5.52
N GLY A 202 3.06 -21.65 4.83
CA GLY A 202 2.77 -21.75 3.40
C GLY A 202 3.94 -21.38 2.50
N GLY A 203 3.75 -21.64 1.21
CA GLY A 203 4.75 -21.46 0.14
C GLY A 203 5.81 -22.54 -0.01
N GLU A 204 6.79 -22.20 -0.84
CA GLU A 204 7.75 -23.12 -1.43
C GLU A 204 8.91 -23.54 -0.51
N TYR A 205 9.14 -22.82 0.60
CA TYR A 205 10.29 -23.07 1.47
C TYR A 205 10.00 -22.90 2.97
N LYS A 206 10.93 -23.40 3.79
CA LYS A 206 10.82 -23.37 5.25
C LYS A 206 10.85 -21.92 5.78
N PRO A 207 9.93 -21.53 6.68
CA PRO A 207 9.96 -20.20 7.30
C PRO A 207 11.30 -19.84 7.94
N GLN A 208 11.69 -18.57 7.84
CA GLN A 208 12.97 -18.04 8.33
C GLN A 208 12.79 -17.23 9.64
N VAL A 209 13.86 -17.15 10.44
CA VAL A 209 13.89 -16.46 11.74
C VAL A 209 14.94 -15.34 11.80
N GLY A 210 14.82 -14.45 12.79
CA GLY A 210 15.68 -13.28 12.98
C GLY A 210 15.45 -12.15 11.97
N PHE A 211 14.44 -12.27 11.12
CA PHE A 211 14.33 -11.61 9.83
C PHE A 211 14.41 -10.06 9.88
N GLY A 212 15.19 -9.48 8.97
CA GLY A 212 15.58 -8.06 9.00
C GLY A 212 14.42 -7.07 9.03
N TRP A 213 13.40 -7.23 8.15
CA TRP A 213 12.24 -6.34 8.16
C TRP A 213 11.41 -6.47 9.45
N SER A 214 11.46 -7.61 10.14
CA SER A 214 10.59 -7.86 11.30
C SER A 214 11.14 -7.09 12.47
N ASN A 215 12.46 -7.17 12.63
CA ASN A 215 13.22 -6.39 13.59
C ASN A 215 13.08 -4.89 13.29
N GLY A 216 13.25 -4.49 12.03
CA GLY A 216 13.16 -3.09 11.60
C GLY A 216 11.80 -2.46 11.91
N VAL A 217 10.71 -3.15 11.54
CA VAL A 217 9.34 -2.68 11.80
C VAL A 217 9.02 -2.66 13.29
N LEU A 218 9.45 -3.69 14.05
CA LEU A 218 9.28 -3.69 15.50
C LEU A 218 9.95 -2.45 16.13
N MET A 219 11.21 -2.18 15.77
CA MET A 219 11.96 -1.05 16.30
C MET A 219 11.33 0.30 15.93
N ALA A 220 10.89 0.47 14.68
CA ALA A 220 10.21 1.69 14.24
C ALA A 220 8.94 1.98 15.04
N LEU A 221 8.12 0.94 15.30
CA LEU A 221 6.90 1.09 16.08
C LEU A 221 7.16 1.34 17.58
N LEU A 222 8.19 0.73 18.16
CA LEU A 222 8.61 1.03 19.53
C LEU A 222 9.10 2.47 19.68
N GLU A 223 9.92 2.95 18.74
CA GLU A 223 10.39 4.34 18.72
C GLU A 223 9.21 5.32 18.62
N ARG A 224 8.25 5.03 17.73
CA ARG A 224 7.02 5.82 17.57
C ARG A 224 6.24 5.92 18.87
N LYS A 225 6.03 4.80 19.57
CA LYS A 225 5.35 4.78 20.88
C LYS A 225 6.11 5.56 21.93
N TRP A 226 7.43 5.40 22.00
CA TRP A 226 8.28 6.14 22.92
C TRP A 226 8.17 7.66 22.72
N LYS A 227 8.31 8.12 21.48
CA LYS A 227 8.18 9.56 21.14
C LYS A 227 6.81 10.12 21.48
N ARG A 228 5.75 9.31 21.40
CA ARG A 228 4.40 9.72 21.80
C ARG A 228 4.27 9.83 23.31
N ALA A 229 4.67 8.81 24.06
CA ALA A 229 4.61 8.81 25.52
C ALA A 229 5.38 10.01 26.11
N ALA A 230 6.55 10.33 25.56
CA ALA A 230 7.36 11.47 25.99
C ALA A 230 6.73 12.86 25.71
N ARG A 231 5.70 12.95 24.85
CA ARG A 231 4.94 14.20 24.61
C ARG A 231 3.75 14.35 25.53
N GLU A 232 3.32 13.27 26.17
CA GLU A 232 2.16 13.21 27.08
C GLU A 232 2.57 13.38 28.56
N THR A 233 3.88 13.42 28.86
CA THR A 233 4.49 13.64 30.18
C THR A 233 5.14 15.01 30.28
#